data_AF-G7Q642-F1
#
_entry.id   AF-G7Q642-F1
#
_cell.length_a   1.000
_cell.length_b   1.000
_cell.length_c   1.000
_cell.angle_alpha   90.00
_cell.angle_beta   90.00
_cell.angle_gamma   90.00
#
_symmetry.space_group_name_H-M   'P 1'
#
loop_
_entity.id
_entity.type
_entity.pdbx_description
1 polymer ?
#
loop_
_entity_poly.entity_id
_entity_poly.type
_entity_poly.pdbx_seq_one_letter_code
_entity_poly.pdbx_strand_id
1 'polypeptide(L)'
;MRRVLAQLTMLTGIFLLLSATAQAETKCMDNYSQRLTFINNFPEDAYIILTPPSDSTNTELWGSVGGGFKDLGTKDNQSMTIIGKYDANGVTNKVELCIPDKGIFSGKFKFYLGCKPQTDKDKPEYPQDCKIGVPPGHNPFGIDSIFEFTGGCDTGHVTAGNCTLNPSNNHEDRNEADYLDLSNLDGYTIPLKLETTSSDDHACNLKSLIAITDLYSCPNEDSTSIYNDKYQNKQLDAGISLVYYSDKAKNLRLACMSPERWIEPPGGQDPVNTDPIVISAGITKTQPNLADWYACNVKPYDGADADPDQCLTPGCGGPQCAVGPAGTPGVYDADSIAKGKGRPYTNFVKMLKATGNQAYAWQFNDDASTMLCQKFGAKYLVTLGPGEQGQTPYKPQKWAYAHGACNVSSTGDSDSLIECQKKHMQFYCGTEDVEKKKPGGGSVKTTLRYCKPVAQPPQGDQNLWDAAVSFDDCNKTCQSTGTVTKGL
;
A
#
# COMPACT_ATOMS: atom_id res chain seq x y z
N MET A 1 77.06 3.42 1.05
CA MET A 1 76.45 4.68 0.57
C MET A 1 74.97 4.68 0.93
N ARG A 2 74.54 5.73 1.65
CA ARG A 2 73.19 6.33 1.86
C ARG A 2 71.95 5.44 1.53
N ARG A 3 71.16 5.01 2.54
CA ARG A 3 69.97 5.68 3.14
C ARG A 3 68.96 6.16 2.10
N VAL A 4 67.68 5.75 2.16
CA VAL A 4 66.55 6.39 2.89
C VAL A 4 65.40 5.36 3.00
N LEU A 5 64.92 4.93 4.19
CA LEU A 5 63.77 5.44 4.99
C LEU A 5 62.45 5.57 4.17
N ALA A 6 61.26 5.07 4.57
CA ALA A 6 60.57 5.33 5.83
C ALA A 6 59.28 4.48 6.02
N GLN A 7 58.97 4.21 7.31
CA GLN A 7 57.66 4.14 8.02
C GLN A 7 56.55 3.24 7.43
N LEU A 8 56.06 2.17 8.06
CA LEU A 8 55.60 1.90 9.44
C LEU A 8 54.41 2.77 9.92
N THR A 9 53.20 2.22 9.80
CA THR A 9 52.07 2.56 10.68
C THR A 9 51.27 1.31 11.01
N MET A 10 51.18 1.02 12.31
CA MET A 10 50.40 -0.03 12.95
C MET A 10 48.90 0.09 12.63
N LEU A 11 48.23 -1.02 12.34
CA LEU A 11 46.80 -1.18 12.62
C LEU A 11 46.64 -2.05 13.87
N THR A 12 46.26 -1.41 14.96
CA THR A 12 45.72 -2.02 16.18
C THR A 12 44.35 -2.61 15.86
N GLY A 13 44.25 -3.94 15.92
CA GLY A 13 42.97 -4.65 15.86
C GLY A 13 42.16 -4.39 17.12
N ILE A 14 41.09 -3.61 16.98
CA ILE A 14 40.03 -3.48 17.98
C ILE A 14 39.08 -4.67 17.78
N PHE A 15 39.20 -5.68 18.63
CA PHE A 15 38.18 -6.71 18.82
C PHE A 15 36.97 -6.03 19.48
N LEU A 16 35.94 -5.71 18.69
CA LEU A 16 34.63 -5.31 19.20
C LEU A 16 33.97 -6.54 19.84
N LEU A 17 33.93 -6.55 21.17
CA LEU A 17 33.03 -7.39 21.95
C LEU A 17 31.58 -6.95 21.66
N LEU A 18 30.89 -7.73 20.82
CA LEU A 18 29.44 -7.65 20.65
C LEU A 18 28.78 -8.14 21.96
N SER A 19 28.43 -7.20 22.82
CA SER A 19 27.51 -7.44 23.93
C SER A 19 26.11 -7.64 23.35
N ALA A 20 25.74 -8.89 23.05
CA ALA A 20 24.36 -9.23 22.71
C ALA A 20 23.49 -9.05 23.97
N THR A 21 22.87 -7.89 24.13
CA THR A 21 21.75 -7.74 25.06
C THR A 21 20.57 -8.49 24.47
N ALA A 22 20.36 -9.73 24.89
CA ALA A 22 19.15 -10.48 24.60
C ALA A 22 17.97 -9.72 25.22
N GLN A 23 17.20 -9.04 24.37
CA GLN A 23 15.91 -8.48 24.76
C GLN A 23 14.99 -9.67 25.08
N ALA A 24 14.35 -9.68 26.24
CA ALA A 24 13.42 -10.73 26.60
C ALA A 24 12.35 -10.83 25.52
N GLU A 25 12.23 -11.99 24.85
CA GLU A 25 11.15 -12.25 23.91
C GLU A 25 9.82 -11.95 24.60
N THR A 26 8.92 -11.26 23.90
CA THR A 26 7.57 -11.03 24.39
C THR A 26 6.90 -12.39 24.52
N LYS A 27 6.84 -12.94 25.74
CA LYS A 27 6.18 -14.22 25.97
C LYS A 27 4.69 -14.03 25.75
N CYS A 28 4.16 -14.63 24.69
CA CYS A 28 2.73 -14.63 24.42
C CYS A 28 1.95 -15.34 25.54
N MET A 29 0.70 -14.92 25.73
CA MET A 29 -0.23 -15.62 26.62
C MET A 29 -0.52 -17.03 26.12
N ASP A 30 -1.04 -17.89 27.00
CA ASP A 30 -1.48 -19.23 26.60
C ASP A 30 -2.55 -19.13 25.48
N ASN A 31 -2.40 -19.94 24.43
CA ASN A 31 -3.21 -19.93 23.19
C ASN A 31 -3.02 -18.68 22.31
N TYR A 32 -1.87 -18.03 22.41
CA TYR A 32 -1.43 -16.98 21.50
C TYR A 32 -0.02 -17.28 20.99
N SER A 33 0.20 -16.99 19.71
CA SER A 33 1.50 -17.17 19.06
C SER A 33 2.03 -15.84 18.55
N GLN A 34 3.33 -15.58 18.71
CA GLN A 34 3.98 -14.40 18.10
C GLN A 34 4.00 -14.59 16.59
N ARG A 35 3.22 -13.78 15.88
CA ARG A 35 3.02 -13.95 14.43
C ARG A 35 3.24 -12.68 13.62
N LEU A 36 3.11 -11.50 14.22
CA LEU A 36 3.28 -10.24 13.50
C LEU A 36 4.31 -9.37 14.22
N THR A 37 5.32 -8.92 13.48
CA THR A 37 6.37 -8.03 13.99
C THR A 37 6.43 -6.79 13.12
N PHE A 38 6.38 -5.62 13.73
CA PHE A 38 6.64 -4.35 13.05
C PHE A 38 8.06 -3.89 13.39
N ILE A 39 8.79 -3.40 12.39
CA ILE A 39 10.12 -2.77 12.56
C ILE A 39 10.08 -1.36 11.99
N ASN A 40 10.63 -0.40 12.74
CA ASN A 40 10.80 0.97 12.30
C ASN A 40 12.26 1.25 11.92
N ASN A 41 12.53 1.48 10.63
CA ASN A 41 13.86 1.89 10.14
C ASN A 41 14.01 3.42 10.00
N PHE A 42 12.97 4.18 10.32
CA PHE A 42 13.04 5.63 10.29
C PHE A 42 13.81 6.17 11.51
N PRO A 43 14.47 7.35 11.39
CA PRO A 43 15.18 7.97 12.50
C PRO A 43 14.23 8.65 13.50
N GLU A 44 12.94 8.69 13.20
CA GLU A 44 11.87 9.15 14.08
C GLU A 44 11.04 7.99 14.63
N ASP A 45 10.34 8.25 15.74
CA ASP A 45 9.32 7.34 16.26
C ASP A 45 8.17 7.19 15.26
N ALA A 46 7.62 5.98 15.21
CA ALA A 46 6.47 5.62 14.38
C ALA A 46 5.30 5.19 15.25
N TYR A 47 4.13 5.79 15.04
CA TYR A 47 2.90 5.38 15.69
C TYR A 47 2.18 4.38 14.80
N ILE A 48 1.91 3.18 15.32
CA ILE A 48 1.03 2.22 14.68
C ILE A 48 -0.39 2.47 15.20
N ILE A 49 -1.31 2.79 14.30
CA ILE A 49 -2.73 2.96 14.61
C ILE A 49 -3.47 1.73 14.12
N LEU A 50 -4.05 0.97 15.05
CA LEU A 50 -4.89 -0.18 14.78
C LEU A 50 -6.36 0.23 14.83
N THR A 51 -7.09 -0.06 13.74
CA THR A 51 -8.54 -0.05 13.70
C THR A 51 -9.02 -1.51 13.60
N PRO A 52 -9.62 -2.08 14.66
CA PRO A 52 -10.21 -3.41 14.60
C PRO A 52 -11.52 -3.39 13.81
N PRO A 53 -12.06 -4.56 13.44
CA PRO A 53 -13.44 -4.66 12.96
C PRO A 53 -14.43 -4.11 13.99
N SER A 54 -15.58 -3.62 13.54
CA SER A 54 -16.59 -2.99 14.40
C SER A 54 -17.31 -3.96 15.34
N ASP A 55 -17.14 -5.28 15.19
CA ASP A 55 -17.76 -6.25 16.08
C ASP A 55 -17.00 -6.36 17.41
N SER A 56 -17.76 -6.58 18.49
CA SER A 56 -17.20 -6.57 19.85
C SER A 56 -16.21 -7.70 20.09
N THR A 57 -16.38 -8.86 19.45
CA THR A 57 -15.52 -10.03 19.68
C THR A 57 -14.13 -9.79 19.10
N ASN A 58 -14.02 -9.34 17.85
CA ASN A 58 -12.73 -8.99 17.26
C ASN A 58 -12.13 -7.74 17.91
N THR A 59 -12.94 -6.76 18.32
CA THR A 59 -12.45 -5.60 19.08
C THR A 59 -11.76 -6.04 20.38
N GLU A 60 -12.37 -6.94 21.15
CA GLU A 60 -11.78 -7.49 22.37
C GLU A 60 -10.51 -8.30 22.10
N LEU A 61 -10.50 -9.13 21.05
CA LEU A 61 -9.30 -9.89 20.66
C LEU A 61 -8.16 -8.99 20.21
N TRP A 62 -8.44 -7.93 19.46
CA TRP A 62 -7.43 -6.95 19.07
C TRP A 62 -6.92 -6.15 20.27
N GLY A 63 -7.74 -5.97 21.32
CA GLY A 63 -7.30 -5.44 22.60
C GLY A 63 -6.33 -6.34 23.36
N SER A 64 -6.26 -7.64 23.04
CA SER A 64 -5.45 -8.63 23.77
C SER A 64 -4.16 -9.06 23.06
N VAL A 65 -3.89 -8.62 21.82
CA VAL A 65 -2.72 -9.08 21.02
C VAL A 65 -1.34 -8.59 21.50
N GLY A 66 -1.28 -7.90 22.65
CA GLY A 66 -0.04 -7.35 23.19
C GLY A 66 0.40 -6.07 22.47
N GLY A 67 1.71 -5.76 22.48
CA GLY A 67 2.26 -4.60 21.77
C GLY A 67 2.05 -3.23 22.43
N GLY A 68 1.45 -3.17 23.62
CA GLY A 68 1.28 -1.92 24.38
C GLY A 68 0.25 -0.95 23.80
N PHE A 69 -0.71 -1.45 23.03
CA PHE A 69 -1.77 -0.63 22.45
C PHE A 69 -2.60 0.09 23.52
N LYS A 70 -2.83 1.38 23.30
CA LYS A 70 -3.65 2.26 24.13
C LYS A 70 -4.86 2.72 23.33
N ASP A 71 -6.03 2.59 23.93
CA ASP A 71 -7.29 3.03 23.34
C ASP A 71 -7.32 4.56 23.25
N LEU A 72 -7.75 5.06 22.10
CA LEU A 72 -7.90 6.48 21.80
C LEU A 72 -9.25 7.04 22.19
N GLY A 73 -10.25 6.18 22.36
CA GLY A 73 -11.63 6.56 22.63
C GLY A 73 -12.29 7.31 21.47
N THR A 74 -11.93 6.98 20.22
CA THR A 74 -12.53 7.55 19.01
C THR A 74 -13.84 6.86 18.65
N LYS A 75 -14.70 7.50 17.84
CA LYS A 75 -15.95 6.89 17.35
C LYS A 75 -15.77 5.55 16.62
N ASP A 76 -14.58 5.33 16.03
CA ASP A 76 -14.24 4.13 15.25
C ASP A 76 -13.41 3.10 16.05
N ASN A 77 -13.38 3.16 17.38
CA ASN A 77 -12.65 2.24 18.27
C ASN A 77 -11.16 2.02 17.89
N GLN A 78 -10.40 3.10 17.77
CA GLN A 78 -9.00 3.03 17.38
C GLN A 78 -8.09 2.85 18.60
N SER A 79 -7.08 2.01 18.45
CA SER A 79 -6.00 1.84 19.42
C SER A 79 -4.67 2.23 18.79
N MET A 80 -3.70 2.69 19.58
CA MET A 80 -2.35 2.99 19.07
C MET A 80 -1.23 2.42 19.92
N THR A 81 -0.10 2.14 19.29
CA THR A 81 1.17 1.90 19.99
C THR A 81 2.29 2.65 19.28
N ILE A 82 3.37 2.92 20.01
CA ILE A 82 4.55 3.61 19.49
C ILE A 82 5.65 2.58 19.29
N ILE A 83 6.18 2.50 18.07
CA ILE A 83 7.47 1.89 17.80
C ILE A 83 8.53 2.98 17.90
N GLY A 84 9.55 2.75 18.74
CA GLY A 84 10.66 3.68 18.85
C GLY A 84 11.40 3.88 17.53
N LYS A 85 12.09 5.02 17.42
CA LYS A 85 13.04 5.34 16.36
C LYS A 85 14.12 4.27 16.25
N TYR A 86 14.69 4.12 15.05
CA TYR A 86 15.84 3.24 14.87
C TYR A 86 17.05 3.63 15.76
N ASP A 87 17.42 2.77 16.70
CA ASP A 87 18.70 2.78 17.41
C ASP A 87 19.75 1.82 16.78
N ALA A 88 20.93 2.36 16.47
CA ALA A 88 22.10 1.61 16.00
C ALA A 88 22.67 0.61 17.03
N ASN A 89 22.23 0.69 18.28
CA ASN A 89 22.65 -0.17 19.39
C ASN A 89 21.63 -1.26 19.76
N GLY A 90 20.57 -1.45 18.97
CA GLY A 90 19.76 -2.66 19.00
C GLY A 90 18.64 -2.75 20.05
N VAL A 91 18.13 -1.63 20.59
CA VAL A 91 17.00 -1.67 21.55
C VAL A 91 15.81 -0.79 21.10
N THR A 92 14.62 -1.41 21.06
CA THR A 92 13.26 -0.82 20.90
C THR A 92 12.83 -0.22 19.54
N ASN A 93 13.24 -0.84 18.44
CA ASN A 93 12.76 -0.47 17.09
C ASN A 93 11.72 -1.46 16.55
N LYS A 94 11.14 -2.30 17.42
CA LYS A 94 10.18 -3.32 17.03
C LYS A 94 9.00 -3.39 17.99
N VAL A 95 7.85 -3.76 17.44
CA VAL A 95 6.66 -4.15 18.20
C VAL A 95 6.27 -5.55 17.73
N GLU A 96 6.07 -6.45 18.69
CA GLU A 96 5.69 -7.83 18.44
C GLU A 96 4.24 -8.03 18.91
N LEU A 97 3.40 -8.57 18.03
CA LEU A 97 2.02 -8.89 18.33
C LEU A 97 1.84 -10.41 18.42
N CYS A 98 1.23 -10.81 19.52
CA CYS A 98 0.81 -12.17 19.80
C CYS A 98 -0.61 -12.32 19.27
N ILE A 99 -0.79 -13.14 18.24
CA ILE A 99 -2.08 -13.36 17.60
C ILE A 99 -2.74 -14.59 18.22
N PRO A 100 -4.05 -14.56 18.56
CA PRO A 100 -4.73 -15.71 19.14
C PRO A 100 -4.66 -16.92 18.21
N ASP A 101 -4.40 -18.10 18.76
CA ASP A 101 -4.34 -19.35 17.99
C ASP A 101 -5.73 -19.74 17.45
N LYS A 102 -6.80 -19.26 18.09
CA LYS A 102 -8.18 -19.39 17.57
C LYS A 102 -8.51 -18.47 16.37
N GLY A 103 -7.55 -17.65 15.94
CA GLY A 103 -7.72 -16.69 14.84
C GLY A 103 -8.30 -15.34 15.26
N ILE A 104 -8.14 -14.34 14.38
CA ILE A 104 -8.61 -12.96 14.54
C ILE A 104 -8.85 -12.31 13.18
N PHE A 105 -9.92 -11.52 13.03
CA PHE A 105 -10.28 -10.91 11.75
C PHE A 105 -9.76 -9.48 11.58
N SER A 106 -9.30 -9.17 10.36
CA SER A 106 -9.24 -7.85 9.72
C SER A 106 -8.81 -6.68 10.64
N GLY A 107 -7.59 -6.73 11.14
CA GLY A 107 -6.96 -5.58 11.79
C GLY A 107 -6.35 -4.66 10.75
N LYS A 108 -6.82 -3.41 10.70
CA LYS A 108 -6.29 -2.39 9.79
C LYS A 108 -5.28 -1.52 10.51
N PHE A 109 -4.06 -1.49 9.99
CA PHE A 109 -2.95 -0.74 10.53
C PHE A 109 -2.61 0.45 9.63
N LYS A 110 -2.48 1.61 10.26
CA LYS A 110 -1.97 2.85 9.67
C LYS A 110 -0.74 3.30 10.44
N PHE A 111 0.06 4.16 9.83
CA PHE A 111 1.36 4.53 10.37
C PHE A 111 1.61 6.03 10.30
N TYR A 112 1.88 6.65 11.44
CA TYR A 112 2.23 8.06 11.51
C TYR A 112 3.69 8.24 11.94
N LEU A 113 4.36 9.24 11.40
CA LEU A 113 5.80 9.45 11.62
C LEU A 113 6.11 10.86 12.12
N GLY A 114 7.09 10.93 13.02
CA GLY A 114 7.65 12.20 13.49
C GLY A 114 6.61 13.09 14.17
N CYS A 115 5.66 12.49 14.87
CA CYS A 115 4.67 13.20 15.66
C CYS A 115 5.27 13.74 16.95
N LYS A 116 4.68 14.82 17.46
CA LYS A 116 4.90 15.30 18.81
C LYS A 116 3.85 14.70 19.74
N PRO A 117 4.20 14.36 20.98
CA PRO A 117 3.19 14.04 21.99
C PRO A 117 2.30 15.26 22.25
N GLN A 118 1.00 15.01 22.45
CA GLN A 118 0.03 16.03 22.83
C GLN A 118 0.44 16.72 24.14
N THR A 119 0.19 18.02 24.24
CA THR A 119 0.52 18.84 25.43
C THR A 119 -0.56 18.79 26.52
N ASP A 120 -1.68 18.11 26.26
CA ASP A 120 -2.79 17.91 27.18
C ASP A 120 -2.43 16.87 28.25
N LYS A 121 -2.79 17.15 29.50
CA LYS A 121 -2.44 16.34 30.66
C LYS A 121 -3.21 15.02 30.73
N ASP A 122 -4.38 14.94 30.10
CA ASP A 122 -5.27 13.78 30.21
C ASP A 122 -4.97 12.70 29.16
N LYS A 123 -4.28 13.05 28.06
CA LYS A 123 -3.85 12.12 26.99
C LYS A 123 -2.47 12.49 26.41
N PRO A 124 -1.40 12.55 27.22
CA PRO A 124 -0.09 13.06 26.80
C PRO A 124 0.58 12.23 25.69
N GLU A 125 0.11 11.02 25.44
CA GLU A 125 0.70 10.10 24.44
C GLU A 125 0.04 10.18 23.06
N TYR A 126 -1.00 10.99 22.90
CA TYR A 126 -1.66 11.16 21.62
C TYR A 126 -0.72 11.86 20.62
N PRO A 127 -0.49 11.33 19.41
CA PRO A 127 0.33 11.97 18.39
C PRO A 127 -0.38 13.21 17.86
N GLN A 128 0.32 14.33 17.87
CA GLN A 128 -0.06 15.59 17.22
C GLN A 128 1.09 16.08 16.33
N ASP A 129 0.86 17.08 15.48
CA ASP A 129 1.89 17.70 14.63
C ASP A 129 2.77 16.68 13.86
N CYS A 130 2.17 15.60 13.35
CA CYS A 130 2.89 14.56 12.64
C CYS A 130 3.51 15.09 11.33
N LYS A 131 4.72 14.60 11.01
CA LYS A 131 5.34 14.86 9.71
C LYS A 131 4.70 14.04 8.59
N ILE A 132 4.22 12.83 8.92
CA ILE A 132 3.38 11.96 8.10
C ILE A 132 2.23 11.43 8.96
N GLY A 133 1.02 11.43 8.39
CA GLY A 133 -0.20 10.99 9.06
C GLY A 133 -0.99 12.14 9.65
N VAL A 134 -2.31 11.94 9.77
CA VAL A 134 -3.22 12.90 10.42
C VAL A 134 -3.62 12.31 11.78
N PRO A 135 -3.41 13.02 12.90
CA PRO A 135 -3.81 12.55 14.22
C PRO A 135 -5.23 11.96 14.22
N PRO A 136 -5.49 10.84 14.92
CA PRO A 136 -6.80 10.21 14.86
C PRO A 136 -7.88 11.19 15.35
N GLY A 137 -9.09 11.15 14.79
CA GLY A 137 -10.16 12.09 15.12
C GLY A 137 -10.06 13.48 14.47
N HIS A 138 -9.03 13.78 13.66
CA HIS A 138 -8.98 14.96 12.80
C HIS A 138 -9.32 14.58 11.34
N ASN A 139 -10.34 15.23 10.77
CA ASN A 139 -10.61 15.29 9.33
C ASN A 139 -9.97 16.61 8.83
N PRO A 140 -9.33 16.70 7.65
CA PRO A 140 -9.52 15.86 6.48
C PRO A 140 -8.30 15.00 6.15
N PHE A 141 -8.48 14.06 5.22
CA PHE A 141 -7.45 13.27 4.54
C PHE A 141 -7.08 11.94 5.22
N GLY A 142 -7.98 10.97 5.07
CA GLY A 142 -7.72 9.54 5.31
C GLY A 142 -6.87 8.92 4.20
N ILE A 143 -5.67 9.45 3.96
CA ILE A 143 -4.73 8.95 2.95
C ILE A 143 -3.56 8.33 3.70
N ASP A 144 -3.56 7.01 3.73
CA ASP A 144 -2.59 6.22 4.47
C ASP A 144 -2.18 5.03 3.61
N SER A 145 -0.93 4.61 3.70
CA SER A 145 -0.57 3.22 3.36
C SER A 145 -1.17 2.30 4.43
N ILE A 146 -2.07 1.41 4.01
CA ILE A 146 -2.84 0.54 4.91
C ILE A 146 -2.29 -0.87 4.82
N PHE A 147 -1.98 -1.44 5.98
CA PHE A 147 -1.71 -2.87 6.12
C PHE A 147 -2.90 -3.53 6.81
N GLU A 148 -3.43 -4.59 6.23
CA GLU A 148 -4.51 -5.38 6.81
C GLU A 148 -4.03 -6.79 7.12
N PHE A 149 -4.37 -7.28 8.31
CA PHE A 149 -4.03 -8.63 8.76
C PHE A 149 -5.24 -9.38 9.28
N THR A 150 -5.36 -10.64 8.89
CA THR A 150 -6.18 -11.65 9.54
C THR A 150 -5.29 -12.83 9.92
N GLY A 151 -5.39 -13.26 11.17
CA GLY A 151 -4.83 -14.53 11.63
C GLY A 151 -5.85 -15.66 11.49
N GLY A 152 -5.47 -16.71 10.76
CA GLY A 152 -6.20 -17.97 10.69
C GLY A 152 -6.18 -18.74 12.01
N CYS A 153 -7.03 -19.77 12.10
CA CYS A 153 -7.22 -20.62 13.29
C CYS A 153 -6.35 -21.87 13.26
N ASP A 154 -5.76 -22.26 14.40
CA ASP A 154 -5.04 -23.51 14.59
C ASP A 154 -6.00 -24.68 14.89
N THR A 155 -6.58 -25.26 13.84
CA THR A 155 -7.49 -26.39 13.96
C THR A 155 -6.82 -27.67 14.49
N GLY A 156 -5.49 -27.70 14.65
CA GLY A 156 -4.75 -28.81 15.24
C GLY A 156 -4.75 -28.82 16.77
N HIS A 157 -4.90 -27.65 17.39
CA HIS A 157 -4.87 -27.47 18.85
C HIS A 157 -6.17 -26.86 19.40
N VAL A 158 -6.90 -26.10 18.60
CA VAL A 158 -8.21 -25.54 18.94
C VAL A 158 -9.31 -26.50 18.48
N THR A 159 -10.18 -26.94 19.40
CA THR A 159 -11.31 -27.82 19.07
C THR A 159 -12.22 -27.14 18.03
N ALA A 160 -12.68 -27.89 17.03
CA ALA A 160 -13.69 -27.42 16.07
C ALA A 160 -14.92 -26.82 16.82
N GLY A 161 -15.40 -25.65 16.39
CA GLY A 161 -16.42 -24.87 17.13
C GLY A 161 -15.86 -23.73 18.01
N ASN A 162 -14.53 -23.64 18.18
CA ASN A 162 -13.88 -22.63 19.04
C ASN A 162 -13.00 -21.63 18.28
N CYS A 163 -12.99 -21.69 16.94
CA CYS A 163 -12.36 -20.64 16.13
C CYS A 163 -13.17 -19.35 16.24
N THR A 164 -12.52 -18.20 16.03
CA THR A 164 -13.23 -16.93 15.98
C THR A 164 -14.20 -16.94 14.79
N LEU A 165 -15.44 -16.49 15.01
CA LEU A 165 -16.49 -16.43 13.99
C LEU A 165 -16.27 -15.24 13.05
N ASN A 166 -16.65 -15.43 11.79
CA ASN A 166 -16.59 -14.36 10.79
C ASN A 166 -17.61 -13.27 11.09
N PRO A 167 -17.20 -12.00 11.27
CA PRO A 167 -18.15 -10.90 11.53
C PRO A 167 -19.08 -10.59 10.35
N SER A 168 -18.75 -11.00 9.12
CA SER A 168 -19.65 -10.87 7.97
C SER A 168 -20.61 -12.05 7.80
N ASN A 169 -20.33 -13.19 8.47
CA ASN A 169 -21.18 -14.38 8.48
C ASN A 169 -21.04 -15.13 9.81
N ASN A 170 -21.84 -14.73 10.81
CA ASN A 170 -21.77 -15.21 12.20
C ASN A 170 -22.08 -16.72 12.40
N HIS A 171 -22.22 -17.49 11.32
CA HIS A 171 -22.56 -18.91 11.35
C HIS A 171 -21.44 -19.83 10.86
N GLU A 172 -20.31 -19.29 10.41
CA GLU A 172 -19.18 -20.07 9.90
C GLU A 172 -17.92 -19.84 10.75
N ASP A 173 -17.40 -20.95 11.31
CA ASP A 173 -16.05 -20.99 11.88
C ASP A 173 -15.04 -20.74 10.77
N ARG A 174 -14.09 -19.81 10.99
CA ARG A 174 -13.00 -19.62 10.04
C ARG A 174 -11.96 -20.73 10.21
N ASN A 175 -12.01 -21.73 9.33
CA ASN A 175 -10.91 -22.67 9.10
C ASN A 175 -9.89 -22.11 8.08
N GLU A 176 -9.92 -20.82 7.80
CA GLU A 176 -9.17 -20.23 6.70
C GLU A 176 -7.71 -19.92 7.07
N ALA A 177 -6.93 -19.81 6.00
CA ALA A 177 -5.56 -19.36 5.93
C ALA A 177 -5.35 -17.98 6.57
N ASP A 178 -4.11 -17.69 6.97
CA ASP A 178 -3.74 -16.30 7.21
C ASP A 178 -3.88 -15.49 5.94
N TYR A 179 -4.37 -14.27 6.11
CA TYR A 179 -4.60 -13.34 5.03
C TYR A 179 -3.98 -12.00 5.38
N LEU A 180 -3.20 -11.47 4.45
CA LEU A 180 -2.58 -10.16 4.57
C LEU A 180 -2.80 -9.39 3.29
N ASP A 181 -3.10 -8.12 3.45
CA ASP A 181 -3.19 -7.19 2.34
C ASP A 181 -2.43 -5.91 2.66
N LEU A 182 -1.86 -5.33 1.62
CA LEU A 182 -1.20 -4.05 1.67
C LEU A 182 -1.85 -3.19 0.60
N SER A 183 -2.39 -2.05 0.99
CA SER A 183 -3.22 -1.21 0.12
C SER A 183 -2.68 0.21 0.04
N ASN A 184 -2.49 0.68 -1.20
CA ASN A 184 -2.20 2.08 -1.53
C ASN A 184 -3.35 2.71 -2.36
N LEU A 185 -4.59 2.31 -2.06
CA LEU A 185 -5.75 2.71 -2.85
C LEU A 185 -5.98 4.21 -2.85
N ASP A 186 -6.19 4.76 -1.66
CA ASP A 186 -6.54 6.16 -1.49
C ASP A 186 -5.33 7.08 -1.70
N GLY A 187 -4.15 6.48 -1.65
CA GLY A 187 -2.84 7.08 -1.81
C GLY A 187 -1.81 6.25 -1.07
N TYR A 188 -0.60 6.79 -0.94
CA TYR A 188 0.44 6.20 -0.13
C TYR A 188 1.19 7.27 0.67
N THR A 189 1.72 6.88 1.83
CA THR A 189 2.39 7.80 2.76
C THR A 189 3.79 7.34 3.13
N ILE A 190 3.95 6.07 3.53
CA ILE A 190 5.22 5.53 3.98
C ILE A 190 5.58 4.24 3.23
N PRO A 191 6.88 4.01 2.94
CA PRO A 191 7.28 2.81 2.25
C PRO A 191 7.24 1.63 3.21
N LEU A 192 6.63 0.53 2.75
CA LEU A 192 6.37 -0.67 3.54
C LEU A 192 6.91 -1.89 2.82
N LYS A 193 7.48 -2.81 3.59
CA LYS A 193 7.83 -4.15 3.13
C LYS A 193 7.24 -5.17 4.10
N LEU A 194 6.52 -6.14 3.55
CA LEU A 194 6.01 -7.30 4.26
C LEU A 194 6.81 -8.53 3.84
N GLU A 195 7.24 -9.33 4.79
CA GLU A 195 7.97 -10.59 4.57
C GLU A 195 7.37 -11.70 5.43
N THR A 196 7.31 -12.91 4.89
CA THR A 196 7.04 -14.12 5.68
C THR A 196 8.36 -14.82 6.00
N THR A 197 8.73 -14.86 7.27
CA THR A 197 9.99 -15.48 7.72
C THR A 197 9.92 -17.02 7.76
N SER A 198 8.73 -17.60 7.56
CA SER A 198 8.46 -19.04 7.53
C SER A 198 7.63 -19.49 6.31
N SER A 199 7.73 -18.78 5.17
CA SER A 199 6.86 -19.00 3.99
C SER A 199 6.74 -20.46 3.51
N ASP A 200 7.86 -21.19 3.46
CA ASP A 200 7.90 -22.56 2.92
C ASP A 200 7.17 -23.56 3.84
N ASP A 201 7.25 -23.39 5.15
CA ASP A 201 6.62 -24.28 6.14
C ASP A 201 5.10 -24.15 6.14
N HIS A 202 4.60 -22.96 5.79
CA HIS A 202 3.18 -22.59 5.90
C HIS A 202 2.43 -22.49 4.56
N ALA A 203 3.05 -22.93 3.47
CA ALA A 203 2.45 -22.93 2.13
C ALA A 203 1.90 -21.55 1.73
N CYS A 204 2.74 -20.52 1.86
CA CYS A 204 2.41 -19.17 1.47
C CYS A 204 2.54 -18.96 -0.05
N ASN A 205 1.60 -18.24 -0.66
CA ASN A 205 1.64 -17.90 -2.09
C ASN A 205 2.77 -16.90 -2.44
N LEU A 206 3.19 -16.08 -1.47
CA LEU A 206 4.22 -15.05 -1.61
C LEU A 206 5.16 -15.07 -0.41
N LYS A 207 6.45 -14.80 -0.66
CA LYS A 207 7.47 -14.67 0.40
C LYS A 207 7.64 -13.23 0.89
N SER A 208 7.39 -12.27 0.02
CA SER A 208 7.50 -10.85 0.32
C SER A 208 6.59 -10.02 -0.58
N LEU A 209 6.06 -8.94 -0.02
CA LEU A 209 5.34 -7.90 -0.72
C LEU A 209 6.03 -6.57 -0.42
N ILE A 210 6.34 -5.81 -1.46
CA ILE A 210 6.97 -4.50 -1.29
C ILE A 210 6.02 -3.42 -1.82
N ALA A 211 5.57 -2.56 -0.92
CA ALA A 211 5.02 -1.26 -1.28
C ALA A 211 6.15 -0.23 -1.20
N ILE A 212 6.97 -0.17 -2.26
CA ILE A 212 7.94 0.92 -2.34
C ILE A 212 7.16 2.18 -2.66
N THR A 213 7.17 3.12 -1.71
CA THR A 213 6.51 4.40 -1.85
C THR A 213 7.55 5.50 -1.72
N ASP A 214 8.03 5.96 -2.87
CA ASP A 214 8.80 7.18 -2.94
C ASP A 214 7.85 8.35 -3.20
N LEU A 215 7.66 9.22 -2.21
CA LEU A 215 6.85 10.44 -2.39
C LEU A 215 7.46 11.37 -3.46
N TYR A 216 8.74 11.19 -3.81
CA TYR A 216 9.41 11.89 -4.92
C TYR A 216 9.08 11.33 -6.30
N SER A 217 8.58 10.10 -6.35
CA SER A 217 8.08 9.45 -7.57
C SER A 217 6.57 9.66 -7.79
N CYS A 218 5.88 10.43 -6.94
CA CYS A 218 4.45 10.69 -7.10
C CYS A 218 4.15 11.39 -8.44
N PRO A 219 3.23 10.85 -9.27
CA PRO A 219 3.00 11.38 -10.60
C PRO A 219 2.06 12.59 -10.58
N ASN A 220 1.98 13.28 -11.71
CA ASN A 220 0.93 14.25 -11.98
C ASN A 220 -0.18 13.60 -12.83
N GLU A 221 -1.42 14.02 -12.62
CA GLU A 221 -2.51 13.80 -13.57
C GLU A 221 -2.54 14.95 -14.57
N ASP A 222 -2.89 14.66 -15.81
CA ASP A 222 -2.93 15.61 -16.92
C ASP A 222 -3.93 15.14 -17.98
N SER A 223 -4.03 15.88 -19.09
CA SER A 223 -4.92 15.55 -20.21
C SER A 223 -4.59 14.23 -20.92
N THR A 224 -3.43 13.62 -20.65
CA THR A 224 -3.01 12.32 -21.22
C THR A 224 -3.30 11.14 -20.29
N SER A 225 -3.68 11.42 -19.04
CA SER A 225 -3.85 10.41 -18.02
C SER A 225 -5.05 9.50 -18.27
N ILE A 226 -6.09 10.05 -18.91
CA ILE A 226 -7.33 9.35 -19.24
C ILE A 226 -7.78 9.78 -20.64
N TYR A 227 -7.87 8.82 -21.57
CA TYR A 227 -8.39 9.08 -22.91
C TYR A 227 -9.91 9.38 -22.85
N ASN A 228 -10.32 10.62 -23.09
CA ASN A 228 -11.72 10.93 -23.39
C ASN A 228 -11.87 12.20 -24.23
N ASP A 229 -12.54 12.08 -25.38
CA ASP A 229 -12.91 13.18 -26.28
C ASP A 229 -14.14 13.98 -25.78
N LYS A 230 -14.89 13.46 -24.81
CA LYS A 230 -16.17 14.02 -24.31
C LYS A 230 -16.05 14.84 -23.04
N TYR A 231 -15.02 14.64 -22.22
CA TYR A 231 -14.83 15.38 -20.97
C TYR A 231 -13.48 16.11 -20.98
N GLN A 232 -13.54 17.39 -21.34
CA GLN A 232 -12.40 18.28 -21.25
C GLN A 232 -12.51 19.08 -19.94
N ASN A 233 -11.57 18.86 -19.01
CA ASN A 233 -11.38 19.74 -17.87
C ASN A 233 -10.10 20.54 -18.07
N LYS A 234 -10.23 21.86 -18.20
CA LYS A 234 -9.10 22.78 -18.34
C LYS A 234 -8.13 22.75 -17.15
N GLN A 235 -8.56 22.27 -15.97
CA GLN A 235 -7.68 22.06 -14.82
C GLN A 235 -6.59 21.01 -15.11
N LEU A 236 -6.85 20.04 -16.00
CA LEU A 236 -5.85 19.04 -16.41
C LEU A 236 -4.84 19.60 -17.41
N ASP A 237 -5.14 20.71 -18.10
CA ASP A 237 -4.22 21.33 -19.06
C ASP A 237 -2.95 21.88 -18.38
N ALA A 238 -3.06 22.24 -17.09
CA ALA A 238 -1.94 22.71 -16.28
C ALA A 238 -1.13 21.58 -15.63
N GLY A 239 -1.66 20.35 -15.64
CA GLY A 239 -1.16 19.25 -14.81
C GLY A 239 -1.55 19.43 -13.34
N ILE A 240 -1.95 18.32 -12.72
CA ILE A 240 -2.40 18.20 -11.34
C ILE A 240 -1.36 17.37 -10.59
N SER A 241 -0.62 17.98 -9.66
CA SER A 241 0.31 17.22 -8.81
C SER A 241 -0.44 16.44 -7.75
N LEU A 242 -0.25 15.12 -7.72
CA LEU A 242 -0.87 14.24 -6.72
C LEU A 242 -0.13 14.25 -5.37
N VAL A 243 1.00 14.95 -5.27
CA VAL A 243 1.73 15.10 -4.01
C VAL A 243 0.97 16.04 -3.08
N TYR A 244 0.74 15.58 -1.85
CA TYR A 244 0.33 16.44 -0.75
C TYR A 244 1.56 16.92 0.04
N TYR A 245 1.62 18.22 0.34
CA TYR A 245 2.67 18.83 1.16
C TYR A 245 2.10 19.28 2.50
N SER A 246 2.81 18.97 3.59
CA SER A 246 2.55 19.58 4.90
C SER A 246 3.17 20.98 5.00
N ASP A 247 4.29 21.22 4.32
CA ASP A 247 4.93 22.53 4.16
C ASP A 247 5.67 22.59 2.82
N LYS A 248 5.07 23.25 1.83
CA LYS A 248 5.64 23.39 0.49
C LYS A 248 6.93 24.19 0.49
N ALA A 249 7.04 25.24 1.31
CA ALA A 249 8.23 26.08 1.35
C ALA A 249 9.46 25.28 1.83
N LYS A 250 9.23 24.25 2.65
CA LYS A 250 10.25 23.31 3.11
C LYS A 250 10.31 22.02 2.28
N ASN A 251 9.51 21.89 1.23
CA ASN A 251 9.37 20.68 0.40
C ASN A 251 9.10 19.41 1.24
N LEU A 252 8.25 19.52 2.27
CA LEU A 252 7.86 18.40 3.12
C LEU A 252 6.62 17.72 2.54
N ARG A 253 6.82 16.54 1.94
CA ARG A 253 5.76 15.73 1.29
C ARG A 253 5.09 14.82 2.32
N LEU A 254 3.77 14.85 2.42
CA LEU A 254 3.00 14.05 3.37
C LEU A 254 2.53 12.72 2.74
N ALA A 255 2.05 12.79 1.51
CA ALA A 255 1.39 11.68 0.83
C ALA A 255 1.45 11.86 -0.70
N CYS A 256 1.23 10.78 -1.42
CA CYS A 256 0.80 10.81 -2.81
C CYS A 256 -0.66 10.35 -2.86
N MET A 257 -1.56 11.24 -3.28
CA MET A 257 -3.01 11.01 -3.23
C MET A 257 -3.48 10.37 -4.53
N SER A 258 -4.41 9.42 -4.46
CA SER A 258 -5.14 9.03 -5.67
C SER A 258 -5.97 10.20 -6.22
N PRO A 259 -6.22 10.29 -7.53
CA PRO A 259 -6.88 11.46 -8.11
C PRO A 259 -8.28 11.78 -7.56
N GLU A 260 -9.09 10.76 -7.25
CA GLU A 260 -10.40 10.98 -6.60
C GLU A 260 -10.24 11.64 -5.23
N ARG A 261 -9.27 11.18 -4.40
CA ARG A 261 -8.97 11.82 -3.11
C ARG A 261 -8.36 13.19 -3.27
N TRP A 262 -7.68 13.43 -4.38
CA TRP A 262 -7.15 14.73 -4.70
C TRP A 262 -8.28 15.72 -5.02
N ILE A 263 -9.36 15.33 -5.70
CA ILE A 263 -10.39 16.31 -6.12
C ILE A 263 -11.36 16.69 -4.97
N GLU A 264 -11.51 15.83 -3.96
CA GLU A 264 -12.32 16.12 -2.76
C GLU A 264 -11.63 15.65 -1.47
N PRO A 265 -11.56 16.46 -0.39
CA PRO A 265 -12.05 17.85 -0.18
C PRO A 265 -10.95 18.95 -0.29
N PRO A 266 -11.33 20.26 -0.28
CA PRO A 266 -10.37 21.38 -0.29
C PRO A 266 -9.40 21.37 0.90
N GLY A 267 -8.13 21.69 0.62
CA GLY A 267 -7.15 22.07 1.66
C GLY A 267 -5.83 21.31 1.64
N GLY A 268 -5.71 20.25 0.83
CA GLY A 268 -4.55 19.36 0.82
C GLY A 268 -3.77 19.28 -0.51
N GLN A 269 -3.86 20.30 -1.36
CA GLN A 269 -3.47 20.16 -2.77
C GLN A 269 -2.53 21.28 -3.20
N ASP A 270 -1.64 21.00 -4.14
CA ASP A 270 -0.76 21.99 -4.73
C ASP A 270 -0.58 21.81 -6.26
N PRO A 271 -0.97 22.80 -7.09
CA PRO A 271 -1.66 24.03 -6.70
C PRO A 271 -2.97 23.71 -5.99
N VAL A 272 -3.34 24.56 -5.02
CA VAL A 272 -4.62 24.42 -4.34
C VAL A 272 -5.71 24.47 -5.39
N ASN A 273 -6.50 23.40 -5.50
CA ASN A 273 -7.70 23.44 -6.32
C ASN A 273 -8.68 24.40 -5.64
N THR A 274 -8.77 25.62 -6.16
CA THR A 274 -9.65 26.69 -5.66
C THR A 274 -11.11 26.43 -6.02
N ASP A 275 -11.35 25.57 -7.00
CA ASP A 275 -12.66 25.17 -7.47
C ASP A 275 -12.82 23.64 -7.36
N PRO A 276 -12.71 23.06 -6.13
CA PRO A 276 -12.89 21.63 -5.95
C PRO A 276 -14.32 21.29 -6.32
N ILE A 277 -14.48 20.34 -7.23
CA ILE A 277 -15.80 19.84 -7.59
C ILE A 277 -16.10 18.66 -6.67
N VAL A 278 -17.08 18.83 -5.79
CA VAL A 278 -17.51 17.78 -4.86
C VAL A 278 -17.98 16.56 -5.66
N ILE A 279 -17.56 15.36 -5.24
CA ILE A 279 -18.12 14.11 -5.75
C ILE A 279 -19.61 14.16 -5.45
N SER A 280 -20.41 14.01 -6.49
CA SER A 280 -21.85 14.06 -6.35
C SER A 280 -22.28 12.99 -5.35
N ALA A 281 -23.13 13.34 -4.37
CA ALA A 281 -23.65 12.42 -3.35
C ALA A 281 -24.51 11.26 -3.92
N GLY A 282 -24.54 11.16 -5.25
CA GLY A 282 -25.18 10.13 -6.02
C GLY A 282 -24.83 10.30 -7.50
N ILE A 283 -25.22 9.27 -8.23
CA ILE A 283 -25.06 9.10 -9.65
C ILE A 283 -25.69 10.27 -10.44
N THR A 284 -24.88 10.99 -11.24
CA THR A 284 -25.38 12.05 -12.13
C THR A 284 -25.63 11.53 -13.55
N LYS A 285 -26.77 11.93 -14.15
CA LYS A 285 -27.28 11.39 -15.43
C LYS A 285 -26.81 12.12 -16.69
N THR A 286 -26.50 13.41 -16.60
CA THR A 286 -26.42 14.25 -17.80
C THR A 286 -25.05 14.86 -18.09
N GLN A 287 -24.22 15.15 -17.09
CA GLN A 287 -22.82 15.60 -17.26
C GLN A 287 -22.00 15.27 -16.01
N PRO A 288 -21.20 14.19 -16.00
CA PRO A 288 -20.32 13.95 -14.87
C PRO A 288 -19.20 14.98 -14.78
N ASN A 289 -18.90 15.39 -13.56
CA ASN A 289 -17.72 16.19 -13.31
C ASN A 289 -16.46 15.30 -13.27
N LEU A 290 -15.28 15.92 -13.25
CA LEU A 290 -14.01 15.19 -13.24
C LEU A 290 -13.82 14.34 -11.98
N ALA A 291 -14.36 14.77 -10.83
CA ALA A 291 -14.32 14.01 -9.57
C ALA A 291 -15.13 12.72 -9.69
N ASP A 292 -16.38 12.82 -10.17
CA ASP A 292 -17.27 11.68 -10.45
C ASP A 292 -16.61 10.71 -11.43
N TRP A 293 -15.80 11.23 -12.36
CA TRP A 293 -15.05 10.41 -13.32
C TRP A 293 -13.90 9.63 -12.68
N TYR A 294 -13.05 10.29 -11.89
CA TYR A 294 -11.97 9.64 -11.14
C TYR A 294 -12.46 8.69 -10.04
N ALA A 295 -13.71 8.87 -9.60
CA ALA A 295 -14.38 8.03 -8.62
C ALA A 295 -15.28 6.95 -9.23
N CYS A 296 -15.35 6.87 -10.56
CA CYS A 296 -16.22 5.94 -11.28
C CYS A 296 -17.70 5.98 -10.82
N ASN A 297 -18.22 7.17 -10.54
CA ASN A 297 -19.51 7.41 -9.87
C ASN A 297 -20.64 7.93 -10.79
N VAL A 298 -20.45 7.89 -12.11
CA VAL A 298 -21.42 8.35 -13.11
C VAL A 298 -22.39 7.23 -13.46
N LYS A 299 -23.63 7.55 -13.87
CA LYS A 299 -24.44 6.64 -14.69
C LYS A 299 -25.26 7.50 -15.66
N PRO A 300 -25.05 7.37 -16.97
CA PRO A 300 -25.76 8.18 -17.96
C PRO A 300 -27.29 7.99 -17.90
N TYR A 301 -27.77 6.87 -17.34
CA TYR A 301 -29.18 6.61 -17.05
C TYR A 301 -29.30 5.53 -15.96
N ASP A 302 -30.50 5.32 -15.41
CA ASP A 302 -30.72 4.33 -14.35
C ASP A 302 -30.41 2.91 -14.85
N GLY A 303 -29.56 2.19 -14.12
CA GLY A 303 -29.13 0.85 -14.50
C GLY A 303 -28.04 0.79 -15.57
N ALA A 304 -27.48 1.93 -16.01
CA ALA A 304 -26.35 1.92 -16.96
C ALA A 304 -25.09 1.26 -16.38
N ASP A 305 -24.95 1.21 -15.06
CA ASP A 305 -23.90 0.43 -14.39
C ASP A 305 -24.13 -1.07 -14.52
N ALA A 306 -25.38 -1.53 -14.64
CA ALA A 306 -25.70 -2.94 -14.83
C ALA A 306 -25.50 -3.39 -16.29
N ASP A 307 -25.50 -2.48 -17.27
CA ASP A 307 -25.29 -2.82 -18.68
C ASP A 307 -23.89 -2.43 -19.17
N PRO A 308 -22.92 -3.37 -19.18
CA PRO A 308 -21.56 -3.07 -19.60
C PRO A 308 -21.46 -2.62 -21.07
N ASP A 309 -22.44 -2.96 -21.92
CA ASP A 309 -22.46 -2.58 -23.35
C ASP A 309 -22.67 -1.09 -23.61
N GLN A 310 -23.21 -0.40 -22.61
CA GLN A 310 -23.62 0.99 -22.68
C GLN A 310 -22.72 1.87 -21.82
N CYS A 311 -22.01 1.26 -20.88
CA CYS A 311 -21.02 1.90 -20.06
C CYS A 311 -19.60 1.38 -20.35
N LEU A 312 -18.95 2.02 -21.32
CA LEU A 312 -17.60 1.64 -21.77
C LEU A 312 -16.49 2.51 -21.16
N THR A 313 -16.86 3.54 -20.39
CA THR A 313 -15.92 4.55 -19.92
C THR A 313 -15.78 4.52 -18.39
N PRO A 314 -14.63 4.95 -17.84
CA PRO A 314 -14.41 4.99 -16.41
C PRO A 314 -15.53 5.62 -15.60
N GLY A 315 -15.99 6.82 -15.98
CA GLY A 315 -16.97 7.51 -15.15
C GLY A 315 -18.21 6.67 -14.89
N CYS A 316 -18.74 5.95 -15.88
CA CYS A 316 -19.97 5.20 -15.66
C CYS A 316 -19.79 3.82 -14.97
N GLY A 317 -18.55 3.50 -14.59
CA GLY A 317 -18.17 2.19 -14.06
C GLY A 317 -17.81 1.18 -15.15
N GLY A 318 -17.26 1.60 -16.30
CA GLY A 318 -16.83 0.70 -17.39
C GLY A 318 -15.73 -0.29 -16.94
N PRO A 319 -15.19 -1.14 -17.83
CA PRO A 319 -14.27 -2.21 -17.42
C PRO A 319 -13.00 -1.69 -16.70
N GLN A 320 -12.60 -0.44 -16.95
CA GLN A 320 -11.48 0.24 -16.26
C GLN A 320 -11.76 0.59 -14.79
N CYS A 321 -13.02 0.47 -14.36
CA CYS A 321 -13.49 0.66 -12.99
C CYS A 321 -14.12 -0.61 -12.42
N ALA A 322 -13.94 -1.75 -13.09
CA ALA A 322 -14.31 -3.04 -12.52
C ALA A 322 -13.35 -3.37 -11.37
N VAL A 323 -13.88 -4.00 -10.31
CA VAL A 323 -13.07 -4.49 -9.19
C VAL A 323 -12.58 -5.90 -9.54
N GLY A 324 -11.27 -6.11 -9.46
CA GLY A 324 -10.59 -7.41 -9.52
C GLY A 324 -10.50 -8.09 -10.90
N PRO A 325 -9.58 -9.05 -11.09
CA PRO A 325 -9.43 -9.82 -12.32
C PRO A 325 -10.30 -11.05 -12.17
N ALA A 326 -11.31 -11.17 -13.04
CA ALA A 326 -12.11 -12.39 -13.21
C ALA A 326 -12.36 -13.14 -11.87
N GLY A 327 -12.91 -12.46 -10.87
CA GLY A 327 -13.18 -13.07 -9.57
C GLY A 327 -13.87 -14.41 -9.76
N THR A 328 -13.32 -15.45 -9.14
CA THR A 328 -13.90 -16.80 -9.15
C THR A 328 -15.38 -16.64 -8.76
N PRO A 329 -16.33 -17.09 -9.61
CA PRO A 329 -17.75 -17.00 -9.28
C PRO A 329 -18.00 -17.63 -7.91
N GLY A 330 -18.37 -16.82 -6.92
CA GLY A 330 -18.57 -17.27 -5.53
C GLY A 330 -18.04 -16.32 -4.45
N VAL A 331 -17.00 -15.51 -4.73
CA VAL A 331 -16.41 -14.58 -3.73
C VAL A 331 -17.09 -13.21 -3.74
N TYR A 332 -17.51 -12.75 -4.92
CA TYR A 332 -18.33 -11.56 -5.11
C TYR A 332 -19.60 -11.95 -5.83
N ASP A 333 -20.76 -11.46 -5.37
CA ASP A 333 -22.00 -11.69 -6.11
C ASP A 333 -21.94 -11.02 -7.49
N ALA A 334 -22.66 -11.59 -8.47
CA ALA A 334 -22.66 -11.08 -9.84
C ALA A 334 -23.11 -9.61 -9.89
N ASP A 335 -23.91 -9.17 -8.91
CA ASP A 335 -24.37 -7.80 -8.76
C ASP A 335 -23.24 -6.84 -8.34
N SER A 336 -22.31 -7.26 -7.49
CA SER A 336 -21.16 -6.46 -7.02
C SER A 336 -20.11 -6.32 -8.11
N ILE A 337 -19.89 -7.38 -8.87
CA ILE A 337 -19.03 -7.37 -10.07
C ILE A 337 -19.68 -6.50 -11.17
N ALA A 338 -20.99 -6.62 -11.38
CA ALA A 338 -21.72 -5.81 -12.35
C ALA A 338 -21.76 -4.32 -11.95
N LYS A 339 -21.83 -4.00 -10.65
CA LYS A 339 -21.88 -2.62 -10.14
C LYS A 339 -20.54 -1.86 -10.20
N GLY A 340 -19.41 -2.54 -10.46
CA GLY A 340 -18.07 -1.98 -10.72
C GLY A 340 -17.75 -0.63 -10.08
N LYS A 341 -16.97 -0.61 -8.99
CA LYS A 341 -16.51 0.62 -8.32
C LYS A 341 -15.03 0.58 -7.88
N GLY A 342 -14.15 0.15 -8.78
CA GLY A 342 -12.70 0.33 -8.63
C GLY A 342 -12.26 1.75 -8.99
N ARG A 343 -11.03 2.15 -8.65
CA ARG A 343 -10.44 3.38 -9.18
C ARG A 343 -10.15 3.20 -10.67
N PRO A 344 -10.17 4.27 -11.47
CA PRO A 344 -9.83 4.15 -12.87
C PRO A 344 -8.32 3.99 -13.07
N TYR A 345 -7.94 3.47 -14.23
CA TYR A 345 -6.55 3.37 -14.63
C TYR A 345 -5.97 4.76 -15.02
N THR A 346 -5.37 5.47 -14.05
CA THR A 346 -4.83 6.84 -14.20
C THR A 346 -3.30 6.90 -14.18
N ASN A 347 -2.68 8.09 -14.26
CA ASN A 347 -1.23 8.21 -14.12
C ASN A 347 -0.71 7.75 -12.73
N PHE A 348 -1.50 7.95 -11.67
CA PHE A 348 -1.28 7.34 -10.35
C PHE A 348 -1.05 5.83 -10.44
N VAL A 349 -1.96 5.13 -11.12
CA VAL A 349 -1.90 3.67 -11.31
C VAL A 349 -0.69 3.26 -12.14
N LYS A 350 -0.44 3.98 -13.24
CA LYS A 350 0.71 3.73 -14.11
C LYS A 350 2.01 3.83 -13.33
N MET A 351 2.14 4.83 -12.46
CA MET A 351 3.33 5.02 -11.65
C MET A 351 3.51 3.89 -10.63
N LEU A 352 2.45 3.49 -9.92
CA LEU A 352 2.52 2.38 -8.97
C LEU A 352 2.98 1.09 -9.66
N LYS A 353 2.48 0.81 -10.85
CA LYS A 353 2.92 -0.35 -11.64
C LYS A 353 4.36 -0.19 -12.14
N ALA A 354 4.75 1.01 -12.57
CA ALA A 354 6.10 1.33 -13.04
C ALA A 354 7.16 1.25 -11.95
N THR A 355 6.80 1.49 -10.69
CA THR A 355 7.71 1.31 -9.55
C THR A 355 7.75 -0.13 -9.04
N GLY A 356 6.94 -1.02 -9.62
CA GLY A 356 6.80 -2.41 -9.18
C GLY A 356 6.00 -2.55 -7.88
N ASN A 357 5.21 -1.54 -7.51
CA ASN A 357 4.40 -1.54 -6.30
C ASN A 357 3.29 -2.60 -6.42
N GLN A 358 3.37 -3.61 -5.58
CA GLN A 358 2.42 -4.73 -5.58
C GLN A 358 1.15 -4.41 -4.77
N ALA A 359 1.23 -3.47 -3.82
CA ALA A 359 0.14 -3.09 -2.91
C ALA A 359 -1.00 -2.29 -3.56
N TYR A 360 -0.83 -1.82 -4.79
CA TYR A 360 -1.94 -1.21 -5.54
C TYR A 360 -2.83 -2.27 -6.21
N ALA A 361 -2.38 -3.52 -6.26
CA ALA A 361 -3.00 -4.52 -7.09
C ALA A 361 -4.42 -4.89 -6.64
N TRP A 362 -4.75 -4.89 -5.34
CA TRP A 362 -6.03 -5.39 -4.83
C TRP A 362 -7.29 -4.96 -5.60
N GLN A 363 -7.39 -3.68 -5.98
CA GLN A 363 -8.56 -3.20 -6.72
C GLN A 363 -8.72 -3.76 -8.13
N PHE A 364 -7.64 -4.20 -8.77
CA PHE A 364 -7.63 -4.77 -10.13
C PHE A 364 -7.24 -6.25 -10.13
N ASN A 365 -6.58 -6.70 -9.06
CA ASN A 365 -5.87 -7.95 -8.86
C ASN A 365 -5.55 -8.20 -7.38
N ASP A 366 -6.57 -8.56 -6.60
CA ASP A 366 -6.45 -9.07 -5.22
C ASP A 366 -5.30 -10.07 -5.08
N ASP A 367 -5.20 -11.07 -5.96
CA ASP A 367 -4.15 -12.10 -5.86
C ASP A 367 -2.71 -11.56 -5.87
N ALA A 368 -2.47 -10.38 -6.43
CA ALA A 368 -1.13 -9.81 -6.56
C ALA A 368 -0.68 -8.93 -5.36
N SER A 369 -1.60 -8.43 -4.54
CA SER A 369 -1.30 -7.74 -3.27
C SER A 369 -1.65 -8.57 -2.03
N THR A 370 -2.38 -9.67 -2.21
CA THR A 370 -2.74 -10.59 -1.14
C THR A 370 -1.63 -11.62 -0.89
N MET A 371 -1.21 -11.70 0.36
CA MET A 371 -0.44 -12.84 0.86
C MET A 371 -1.38 -13.79 1.62
N LEU A 372 -1.39 -15.04 1.18
CA LEU A 372 -2.22 -16.12 1.73
C LEU A 372 -1.30 -17.27 2.15
N CYS A 373 -1.35 -17.65 3.43
CA CYS A 373 -0.63 -18.81 3.95
C CYS A 373 -1.61 -19.90 4.37
N GLN A 374 -1.65 -20.99 3.61
CA GLN A 374 -2.67 -22.04 3.75
C GLN A 374 -2.57 -22.83 5.06
N LYS A 375 -1.44 -22.77 5.76
CA LYS A 375 -1.27 -23.41 7.07
C LYS A 375 -1.11 -22.35 8.15
N PHE A 376 -1.73 -22.61 9.30
CA PHE A 376 -1.59 -21.81 10.50
C PHE A 376 -0.12 -21.63 10.94
N GLY A 377 0.18 -20.48 11.57
CA GLY A 377 1.41 -20.26 12.33
C GLY A 377 2.50 -19.48 11.60
N ALA A 378 2.25 -19.03 10.37
CA ALA A 378 3.18 -18.19 9.65
C ALA A 378 3.54 -16.91 10.44
N LYS A 379 4.80 -16.50 10.30
CA LYS A 379 5.37 -15.31 10.94
C LYS A 379 5.65 -14.22 9.91
N TYR A 380 5.19 -13.02 10.22
CA TYR A 380 5.20 -11.87 9.35
C TYR A 380 6.03 -10.75 9.94
N LEU A 381 6.83 -10.15 9.08
CA LEU A 381 7.64 -8.98 9.38
C LEU A 381 7.19 -7.82 8.49
N VAL A 382 6.68 -6.76 9.11
CA VAL A 382 6.34 -5.49 8.45
C VAL A 382 7.42 -4.47 8.78
N THR A 383 8.19 -4.06 7.78
CA THR A 383 9.25 -3.06 7.91
C THR A 383 8.79 -1.72 7.36
N LEU A 384 8.80 -0.69 8.22
CA LEU A 384 8.58 0.70 7.85
C LEU A 384 9.92 1.30 7.41
N GLY A 385 10.04 1.75 6.15
CA GLY A 385 11.32 2.20 5.57
C GLY A 385 12.20 1.05 5.07
N PRO A 386 11.76 0.28 4.05
CA PRO A 386 12.58 -0.74 3.42
C PRO A 386 13.78 -0.13 2.66
N GLY A 387 15.00 -0.47 3.04
CA GLY A 387 16.27 0.06 2.49
C GLY A 387 17.29 0.34 3.59
N GLU A 388 18.23 1.26 3.39
CA GLU A 388 19.14 1.68 4.46
C GLU A 388 18.38 2.35 5.60
N GLN A 389 18.90 2.26 6.83
CA GLN A 389 18.32 2.92 7.99
C GLN A 389 18.45 4.44 7.90
N GLY A 390 17.58 5.16 8.60
CA GLY A 390 17.59 6.62 8.61
C GLY A 390 16.80 7.25 7.46
N GLN A 391 15.88 6.50 6.85
CA GLN A 391 15.05 7.04 5.76
C GLN A 391 14.14 8.17 6.26
N THR A 392 13.85 9.13 5.40
CA THR A 392 12.94 10.24 5.67
C THR A 392 12.06 10.44 4.44
N PRO A 393 10.99 9.65 4.26
CA PRO A 393 10.23 9.59 3.00
C PRO A 393 9.58 10.93 2.60
N TYR A 394 9.40 11.83 3.56
CA TYR A 394 8.86 13.19 3.36
C TYR A 394 9.93 14.23 2.96
N LYS A 395 11.21 13.85 2.86
CA LYS A 395 12.35 14.70 2.44
C LYS A 395 13.05 14.09 1.23
N PRO A 396 13.86 14.87 0.47
CA PRO A 396 14.65 14.31 -0.62
C PRO A 396 15.60 13.25 -0.10
N GLN A 397 15.67 12.12 -0.79
CA GLN A 397 16.55 11.00 -0.46
C GLN A 397 17.29 10.54 -1.69
N LYS A 398 18.43 9.89 -1.47
CA LYS A 398 19.21 9.28 -2.55
C LYS A 398 18.87 7.81 -2.68
N TRP A 399 18.86 7.34 -3.93
CA TRP A 399 18.57 5.96 -4.30
C TRP A 399 19.77 5.35 -5.00
N ALA A 400 20.09 4.12 -4.62
CA ALA A 400 21.15 3.31 -5.22
C ALA A 400 20.57 1.99 -5.73
N TYR A 401 21.10 1.51 -6.86
CA TYR A 401 20.81 0.18 -7.34
C TYR A 401 21.83 -0.82 -6.78
N ALA A 402 21.35 -1.81 -6.02
CA ALA A 402 22.16 -2.88 -5.49
C ALA A 402 21.33 -4.17 -5.38
N HIS A 403 21.97 -5.31 -5.62
CA HIS A 403 21.35 -6.64 -5.49
C HIS A 403 20.02 -6.79 -6.24
N GLY A 404 19.92 -6.21 -7.44
CA GLY A 404 18.72 -6.34 -8.27
C GLY A 404 17.62 -5.32 -7.98
N ALA A 405 17.77 -4.44 -6.99
CA ALA A 405 16.73 -3.50 -6.59
C ALA A 405 17.27 -2.08 -6.35
N CYS A 406 16.41 -1.09 -6.56
CA CYS A 406 16.65 0.29 -6.14
C CYS A 406 16.16 0.47 -4.71
N ASN A 407 17.07 0.87 -3.81
CA ASN A 407 16.78 1.12 -2.41
C ASN A 407 17.31 2.50 -2.00
N VAL A 408 16.71 3.09 -0.97
CA VAL A 408 17.25 4.30 -0.35
C VAL A 408 18.65 4.00 0.17
N SER A 409 19.61 4.84 -0.21
CA SER A 409 21.00 4.75 0.23
C SER A 409 21.61 6.14 0.39
N SER A 410 22.36 6.32 1.47
CA SER A 410 23.16 7.53 1.73
C SER A 410 24.21 7.80 0.65
N THR A 411 24.59 6.80 -0.13
CA THR A 411 25.59 6.88 -1.21
C THR A 411 24.98 6.81 -2.62
N GLY A 412 23.65 6.77 -2.71
CA GLY A 412 22.93 6.72 -3.99
C GLY A 412 23.13 7.95 -4.85
N ASP A 413 22.95 7.77 -6.16
CA ASP A 413 23.18 8.82 -7.15
C ASP A 413 21.90 9.28 -7.87
N SER A 414 20.76 8.66 -7.57
CA SER A 414 19.45 8.99 -8.12
C SER A 414 18.61 9.75 -7.09
N ASP A 415 17.80 10.72 -7.51
CA ASP A 415 17.00 11.58 -6.61
C ASP A 415 15.63 10.97 -6.27
N SER A 416 15.25 9.91 -6.97
CA SER A 416 13.99 9.19 -6.77
C SER A 416 14.16 7.69 -7.07
N LEU A 417 13.20 6.91 -6.58
CA LEU A 417 13.09 5.49 -6.92
C LEU A 417 13.01 5.31 -8.43
N ILE A 418 12.09 6.04 -9.08
CA ILE A 418 11.85 5.86 -10.50
C ILE A 418 13.08 6.24 -11.34
N GLU A 419 13.85 7.27 -10.95
CA GLU A 419 15.11 7.60 -11.63
C GLU A 419 16.15 6.49 -11.50
N CYS A 420 16.31 5.94 -10.29
CA CYS A 420 17.19 4.79 -10.08
C CYS A 420 16.78 3.61 -10.97
N GLN A 421 15.47 3.30 -11.01
CA GLN A 421 14.95 2.19 -11.82
C GLN A 421 15.17 2.46 -13.31
N LYS A 422 14.88 3.66 -13.81
CA LYS A 422 15.12 4.04 -15.21
C LYS A 422 16.58 3.89 -15.62
N LYS A 423 17.50 4.16 -14.69
CA LYS A 423 18.95 4.11 -14.95
C LYS A 423 19.52 2.69 -14.92
N HIS A 424 18.97 1.80 -14.10
CA HIS A 424 19.59 0.50 -13.80
C HIS A 424 18.73 -0.73 -14.14
N MET A 425 17.45 -0.55 -14.42
CA MET A 425 16.51 -1.62 -14.73
C MET A 425 15.99 -1.49 -16.17
N GLN A 426 15.46 -2.60 -16.70
CA GLN A 426 14.70 -2.60 -17.94
C GLN A 426 13.21 -2.73 -17.64
N PHE A 427 12.36 -2.48 -18.63
CA PHE A 427 10.92 -2.46 -18.48
C PHE A 427 10.27 -3.31 -19.56
N TYR A 428 9.36 -4.19 -19.16
CA TYR A 428 8.56 -4.93 -20.11
C TYR A 428 7.13 -4.40 -20.12
N CYS A 429 6.45 -4.59 -21.25
CA CYS A 429 5.05 -4.26 -21.37
C CYS A 429 4.18 -5.35 -20.72
N GLY A 430 3.72 -5.10 -19.50
CA GLY A 430 2.71 -5.89 -18.84
C GLY A 430 1.32 -5.61 -19.42
N THR A 431 0.49 -6.66 -19.49
CA THR A 431 -0.91 -6.59 -19.92
C THR A 431 -1.80 -7.14 -18.81
N GLU A 432 -2.93 -6.50 -18.58
CA GLU A 432 -3.95 -6.96 -17.65
C GLU A 432 -5.32 -6.76 -18.27
N ASP A 433 -6.09 -7.83 -18.41
CA ASP A 433 -7.46 -7.75 -18.90
C ASP A 433 -8.40 -7.48 -17.74
N VAL A 434 -9.10 -6.36 -17.81
CA VAL A 434 -10.18 -6.03 -16.87
C VAL A 434 -11.51 -6.22 -17.56
N GLU A 435 -12.45 -6.83 -16.85
CA GLU A 435 -13.73 -7.27 -17.39
C GLU A 435 -14.86 -6.77 -16.53
N LYS A 436 -15.88 -6.21 -17.18
CA LYS A 436 -17.18 -5.96 -16.57
C LYS A 436 -18.19 -6.98 -17.07
N LYS A 437 -18.73 -7.79 -16.17
CA LYS A 437 -19.74 -8.81 -16.49
C LYS A 437 -21.13 -8.18 -16.61
N LYS A 438 -21.94 -8.74 -17.50
CA LYS A 438 -23.35 -8.38 -17.66
C LYS A 438 -24.22 -9.30 -16.80
N PRO A 439 -25.23 -8.76 -16.08
CA PRO A 439 -26.26 -9.57 -15.45
C PRO A 439 -26.95 -10.45 -16.49
N GLY A 440 -26.95 -11.78 -16.28
CA GLY A 440 -27.58 -12.74 -17.20
C GLY A 440 -26.69 -13.25 -18.34
N GLY A 441 -25.40 -12.86 -18.41
CA GLY A 441 -24.42 -13.39 -19.36
C GLY A 441 -23.87 -12.36 -20.34
N GLY A 442 -22.62 -12.55 -20.77
CA GLY A 442 -21.84 -11.59 -21.58
C GLY A 442 -20.91 -10.71 -20.75
N SER A 443 -19.96 -10.04 -21.41
CA SER A 443 -19.00 -9.15 -20.74
C SER A 443 -18.42 -8.09 -21.67
N VAL A 444 -17.93 -6.99 -21.10
CA VAL A 444 -17.10 -6.03 -21.81
C VAL A 444 -15.71 -6.05 -21.21
N LYS A 445 -14.69 -6.13 -22.07
CA LYS A 445 -13.29 -6.25 -21.67
C LYS A 445 -12.49 -5.07 -22.18
N THR A 446 -11.48 -4.68 -21.40
CA THR A 446 -10.38 -3.86 -21.91
C THR A 446 -9.06 -4.41 -21.41
N THR A 447 -8.04 -4.35 -22.26
CA THR A 447 -6.67 -4.68 -21.88
C THR A 447 -5.98 -3.41 -21.41
N LEU A 448 -5.59 -3.37 -20.14
CA LEU A 448 -4.68 -2.37 -19.60
C LEU A 448 -3.25 -2.78 -19.94
N ARG A 449 -2.44 -1.82 -20.34
CA ARG A 449 -1.03 -2.06 -20.65
C ARG A 449 -0.16 -1.10 -19.86
N TYR A 450 0.90 -1.62 -19.23
CA TYR A 450 1.78 -0.86 -18.34
C TYR A 450 3.22 -1.32 -18.40
N CYS A 451 4.13 -0.41 -18.14
CA CYS A 451 5.54 -0.74 -17.95
C CYS A 451 5.75 -1.32 -16.56
N LYS A 452 6.33 -2.51 -16.49
CA LYS A 452 6.75 -3.12 -15.22
C LYS A 452 8.27 -3.27 -15.20
N PRO A 453 8.94 -2.86 -14.12
CA PRO A 453 10.39 -2.99 -14.02
C PRO A 453 10.78 -4.46 -13.94
N VAL A 454 11.82 -4.82 -14.66
CA VAL A 454 12.50 -6.12 -14.61
C VAL A 454 13.85 -5.85 -13.98
N ALA A 455 14.20 -6.60 -12.94
CA ALA A 455 15.52 -6.54 -12.34
C ALA A 455 16.54 -7.29 -13.19
N GLN A 456 17.77 -6.79 -13.25
CA GLN A 456 18.87 -7.49 -13.92
C GLN A 456 19.10 -8.84 -13.23
N PRO A 457 19.18 -9.97 -13.96
CA PRO A 457 19.39 -11.28 -13.33
C PRO A 457 20.70 -11.30 -12.52
N PRO A 458 20.65 -11.92 -11.33
CA PRO A 458 21.06 -13.32 -11.23
C PRO A 458 19.91 -14.27 -10.83
N GLN A 459 18.70 -13.72 -10.62
CA GLN A 459 17.48 -14.43 -10.18
C GLN A 459 16.20 -13.99 -10.92
N GLY A 460 16.33 -13.18 -11.98
CA GLY A 460 15.21 -12.81 -12.85
C GLY A 460 15.05 -13.78 -14.01
N ASP A 461 13.89 -13.77 -14.66
CA ASP A 461 13.70 -14.51 -15.91
C ASP A 461 14.55 -13.85 -17.00
N GLN A 462 15.63 -14.51 -17.40
CA GLN A 462 16.56 -14.01 -18.43
C GLN A 462 15.82 -13.69 -19.74
N ASN A 463 14.80 -14.49 -20.10
CA ASN A 463 14.03 -14.23 -21.31
C ASN A 463 13.18 -12.95 -21.18
N LEU A 464 12.66 -12.69 -19.97
CA LEU A 464 11.90 -11.46 -19.70
C LEU A 464 12.81 -10.23 -19.73
N TRP A 465 14.03 -10.34 -19.18
CA TRP A 465 15.03 -9.29 -19.26
C TRP A 465 15.45 -9.03 -20.71
N ASP A 466 15.78 -10.06 -21.48
CA ASP A 466 16.22 -9.89 -22.88
C ASP A 466 15.13 -9.27 -23.78
N ALA A 467 13.86 -9.44 -23.43
CA ALA A 467 12.72 -8.82 -24.11
C ALA A 467 12.34 -7.43 -23.58
N ALA A 468 12.93 -7.01 -22.45
CA ALA A 468 12.62 -5.73 -21.83
C ALA A 468 13.37 -4.57 -22.51
N VAL A 469 12.74 -3.40 -22.50
CA VAL A 469 13.20 -2.18 -23.16
C VAL A 469 13.46 -1.07 -22.15
N SER A 470 13.93 0.09 -22.61
CA SER A 470 14.04 1.27 -21.74
C SER A 470 12.65 1.70 -21.22
N PHE A 471 12.60 2.40 -20.09
CA PHE A 471 11.34 2.96 -19.59
C PHE A 471 10.66 3.84 -20.65
N ASP A 472 11.41 4.71 -21.34
CA ASP A 472 10.85 5.64 -22.31
C ASP A 472 10.28 4.92 -23.54
N ASP A 473 10.95 3.86 -24.00
CA ASP A 473 10.45 3.06 -25.13
C ASP A 473 9.22 2.25 -24.72
N CYS A 474 9.24 1.68 -23.51
CA CYS A 474 8.05 1.04 -22.95
C CYS A 474 6.90 2.05 -22.82
N ASN A 475 7.15 3.24 -22.27
CA ASN A 475 6.13 4.26 -22.03
C ASN A 475 5.47 4.70 -23.34
N LYS A 476 6.24 4.85 -24.42
CA LYS A 476 5.71 5.19 -25.75
C LYS A 476 4.85 4.11 -26.39
N THR A 477 5.16 2.84 -26.15
CA THR A 477 4.58 1.71 -26.91
C THR A 477 3.57 0.88 -26.11
N CYS A 478 3.64 0.95 -24.78
CA CYS A 478 2.88 0.13 -23.87
C CYS A 478 1.81 0.91 -23.10
N GLN A 479 2.01 2.19 -22.78
CA GLN A 479 1.12 2.89 -21.85
C GLN A 479 -0.16 3.33 -22.56
N SER A 480 -1.10 2.39 -22.70
CA SER A 480 -2.41 2.60 -23.30
C SER A 480 -3.47 1.85 -22.51
N THR A 481 -4.61 2.49 -22.33
CA THR A 481 -5.86 1.76 -22.13
C THR A 481 -6.24 1.17 -23.50
N GLY A 482 -6.23 -0.16 -23.63
CA GLY A 482 -6.56 -0.84 -24.88
C GLY A 482 -7.97 -0.49 -25.40
N THR A 483 -8.30 -0.93 -26.61
CA THR A 483 -9.64 -0.73 -27.16
C THR A 483 -10.64 -1.58 -26.39
N VAL A 484 -11.73 -0.95 -25.93
CA VAL A 484 -12.83 -1.67 -25.29
C VAL A 484 -13.49 -2.61 -26.30
N THR A 485 -13.54 -3.89 -25.98
CA THR A 485 -14.12 -4.93 -26.84
C THR A 485 -15.33 -5.55 -26.16
N LYS A 486 -16.40 -5.74 -26.94
CA LYS A 486 -17.61 -6.43 -26.49
C LYS A 486 -17.34 -7.94 -26.60
N GLY A 487 -17.40 -8.64 -25.47
CA GLY A 487 -17.43 -10.10 -25.45
C GLY A 487 -18.80 -10.58 -25.93
N LEU A 488 -18.79 -11.57 -26.83
CA LEU A 488 -20.02 -12.21 -27.33
C LEU A 488 -20.74 -13.00 -26.24
#